data_AF-A0A0P0C2T5-F1
#
_entry.id   AF-A0A0P0C2T5-F1
#
_cell.length_a   1.000
_cell.length_b   1.000
_cell.length_c   1.000
_cell.angle_alpha   90.00
_cell.angle_beta   90.00
_cell.angle_gamma   90.00
#
_symmetry.space_group_name_H-M   'P 1'
#
loop_
_entity.id
_entity.type
_entity.pdbx_description
1 polymer ?
#
loop_
_entity_poly.entity_id
_entity_poly.type
_entity_poly.pdbx_seq_one_letter_code
_entity_poly.pdbx_strand_id
1 'polypeptide(L)'
;MEQDREQFDNEIKLGYGIGDLRFGLSMDDVEEIMGEPEEVEESDEEDEFEHKAWNYWDSGFSFYFDKEDDYRLSCIETANPNVTLFGKKIFEMNQQEVEDLFKEKGVQNVEKEKIENNVTCLSYEHEMIDLYFEEGKLLAVNFGVHMDDNLEVLWPKEG
;
A
#
# COMPACT_ATOMS: atom_id res chain seq x y z
N MET A 1 30.28 -17.05 -3.39
CA MET A 1 30.17 -15.96 -2.41
C MET A 1 28.94 -15.20 -2.84
N GLU A 2 27.77 -15.71 -2.47
CA GLU A 2 26.54 -14.92 -2.55
C GLU A 2 26.71 -13.86 -1.48
N GLN A 3 26.83 -12.62 -1.90
CA GLN A 3 26.70 -11.49 -0.99
C GLN A 3 25.26 -11.57 -0.48
N ASP A 4 25.10 -11.68 0.84
CA ASP A 4 23.84 -11.42 1.52
C ASP A 4 23.42 -9.99 1.12
N ARG A 5 22.67 -9.86 0.02
CA ARG A 5 21.84 -8.68 -0.19
C ARG A 5 20.82 -8.75 0.92
N GLU A 6 20.77 -7.73 1.78
CA GLU A 6 19.68 -7.57 2.73
C GLU A 6 18.38 -7.75 1.94
N GLN A 7 17.66 -8.83 2.26
CA GLN A 7 16.43 -9.17 1.59
C GLN A 7 15.44 -8.08 1.98
N PHE A 8 14.98 -7.30 1.00
CA PHE A 8 13.96 -6.26 1.20
C PHE A 8 12.85 -6.79 2.12
N ASP A 9 12.58 -6.08 3.21
CA ASP A 9 11.54 -6.45 4.17
C ASP A 9 10.17 -6.23 3.50
N ASN A 10 9.53 -7.33 3.10
CA ASN A 10 8.25 -7.30 2.39
C ASN A 10 7.04 -7.27 3.34
N GLU A 11 7.24 -6.99 4.63
CA GLU A 11 6.15 -6.87 5.60
C GLU A 11 5.48 -5.50 5.53
N ILE A 12 4.20 -5.49 5.15
CA ILE A 12 3.31 -4.35 5.26
C ILE A 12 3.10 -4.03 6.74
N LYS A 13 3.37 -2.79 7.12
CA LYS A 13 3.11 -2.24 8.45
C LYS A 13 2.07 -1.14 8.29
N LEU A 14 0.83 -1.43 8.71
CA LEU A 14 -0.33 -0.53 8.58
C LEU A 14 -0.03 0.86 9.16
N GLY A 15 -0.26 1.90 8.37
CA GLY A 15 0.04 3.30 8.71
C GLY A 15 1.54 3.67 8.75
N TYR A 16 2.45 2.75 8.43
CA TYR A 16 3.90 2.99 8.42
C TYR A 16 4.55 2.82 7.04
N GLY A 17 4.09 1.88 6.21
CA GLY A 17 4.67 1.59 4.90
C GLY A 17 5.12 0.11 4.77
N ILE A 18 6.12 -0.14 3.93
CA ILE A 18 6.69 -1.48 3.69
C ILE A 18 8.22 -1.42 3.58
N GLY A 19 8.91 -2.26 4.35
CA GLY A 19 10.37 -2.25 4.40
C GLY A 19 10.95 -0.87 4.70
N ASP A 20 11.80 -0.37 3.80
CA ASP A 20 12.41 0.96 3.89
C ASP A 20 11.52 2.07 3.30
N LEU A 21 10.47 1.71 2.56
CA LEU A 21 9.51 2.64 1.98
C LEU A 21 8.45 3.03 3.01
N ARG A 22 8.80 4.03 3.82
CA ARG A 22 7.93 4.58 4.87
C ARG A 22 7.05 5.68 4.31
N PHE A 23 5.84 5.81 4.83
CA PHE A 23 5.02 6.97 4.52
C PHE A 23 5.69 8.25 5.01
N GLY A 24 5.58 9.31 4.21
CA GLY A 24 6.23 10.60 4.49
C GLY A 24 7.57 10.79 3.78
N LEU A 25 8.14 9.75 3.16
CA LEU A 25 9.33 9.88 2.32
C LEU A 25 9.06 10.78 1.12
N SER A 26 10.08 11.54 0.72
CA SER A 26 10.01 12.34 -0.50
C SER A 26 10.12 11.46 -1.74
N MET A 27 9.72 11.98 -2.90
CA MET A 27 9.93 11.30 -4.19
C MET A 27 11.41 10.95 -4.43
N ASP A 28 12.33 11.85 -4.07
CA ASP A 28 13.78 11.62 -4.17
C ASP A 28 14.22 10.42 -3.30
N ASP A 29 13.73 10.34 -2.05
CA ASP A 29 14.05 9.21 -1.15
C ASP A 29 13.50 7.88 -1.70
N VAL A 30 12.30 7.90 -2.29
CA VAL A 30 11.71 6.70 -2.92
C VAL A 30 12.52 6.27 -4.13
N GLU A 31 12.98 7.23 -4.96
CA GLU A 31 13.85 6.94 -6.10
C GLU A 31 15.21 6.38 -5.67
N GLU A 32 15.79 6.87 -4.57
CA GLU A 32 17.04 6.32 -4.03
C GLU A 32 16.90 4.85 -3.59
N ILE A 33 15.72 4.45 -3.09
CA ILE A 33 15.42 3.09 -2.64
C ILE A 33 15.06 2.17 -3.81
N MET A 34 14.17 2.61 -4.70
CA MET A 34 13.56 1.78 -5.75
C MET A 34 14.24 1.93 -7.12
N GLY A 35 14.99 2.99 -7.33
CA GLY A 35 15.45 3.43 -8.65
C GLY A 35 14.38 4.22 -9.41
N GLU A 36 14.68 4.54 -10.67
CA GLU A 36 13.74 5.24 -11.55
C GLU A 36 12.46 4.40 -11.78
N PRO A 37 11.27 5.02 -11.74
CA PRO A 37 10.02 4.34 -12.06
C PRO A 37 9.95 3.94 -13.54
N GLU A 38 9.23 2.86 -13.82
CA GLU A 38 9.01 2.40 -15.19
C GLU A 38 7.99 3.27 -15.92
N GLU A 39 7.02 3.81 -15.18
CA GLU A 39 6.02 4.74 -15.67
C GLU A 39 5.65 5.76 -14.59
N VAL A 40 5.45 7.01 -15.02
CA VAL A 40 4.97 8.11 -14.19
C VAL A 40 3.66 8.59 -14.76
N GLU A 41 2.60 8.51 -13.97
CA GLU A 41 1.30 9.11 -14.25
C GLU A 41 1.16 10.39 -13.43
N GLU A 42 0.67 11.45 -14.05
CA GLU A 42 0.40 12.73 -13.41
C GLU A 42 -1.04 13.12 -13.72
N SER A 43 -1.75 13.65 -12.72
CA SER A 43 -3.09 14.19 -12.92
C SER A 43 -3.08 15.42 -13.82
N ASP A 44 -4.18 15.67 -14.53
CA ASP A 44 -4.37 16.91 -15.30
C ASP A 44 -4.69 18.15 -14.43
N GLU A 45 -4.77 17.99 -13.10
CA GLU A 45 -5.05 19.06 -12.14
C GLU A 45 -3.80 19.93 -11.91
N GLU A 46 -3.96 21.26 -11.80
CA GLU A 46 -2.85 22.21 -11.56
C GLU A 46 -2.88 22.81 -10.13
N ASP A 47 -3.84 22.41 -9.30
CA ASP A 47 -4.07 22.94 -7.94
C ASP A 47 -3.65 21.94 -6.86
N GLU A 48 -4.26 21.97 -5.67
CA GLU A 48 -3.93 21.09 -4.54
C GLU A 48 -4.31 19.62 -4.78
N PHE A 49 -5.19 19.34 -5.76
CA PHE A 49 -5.61 17.98 -6.12
C PHE A 49 -4.65 17.28 -7.10
N GLU A 50 -3.55 17.96 -7.47
CA GLU A 50 -2.52 17.36 -8.30
C GLU A 50 -1.89 16.16 -7.59
N HIS A 51 -1.80 15.03 -8.28
CA HIS A 51 -1.20 13.80 -7.77
C HIS A 51 -0.33 13.12 -8.82
N LYS A 52 0.61 12.30 -8.34
CA LYS A 52 1.49 11.48 -9.16
C LYS A 52 1.45 10.03 -8.71
N ALA A 53 1.48 9.12 -9.68
CA ALA A 53 1.70 7.70 -9.44
C ALA A 53 2.99 7.25 -10.13
N TRP A 54 3.86 6.58 -9.38
CA TRP A 54 5.08 5.96 -9.88
C TRP A 54 4.88 4.45 -9.91
N ASN A 55 4.92 3.86 -11.11
CA ASN A 55 4.67 2.44 -11.32
C ASN A 55 5.99 1.68 -11.54
N TYR A 56 6.15 0.57 -10.84
CA TYR A 56 7.28 -0.35 -10.92
C TYR A 56 6.75 -1.76 -11.22
N TRP A 57 6.38 -2.00 -12.49
CA TRP A 57 5.67 -3.20 -12.93
C TRP A 57 6.44 -4.50 -12.65
N ASP A 58 7.77 -4.49 -12.81
CA ASP A 58 8.60 -5.68 -12.56
C ASP A 58 8.57 -6.10 -11.08
N SER A 59 8.46 -5.13 -10.18
CA SER A 59 8.39 -5.36 -8.72
C SER A 59 6.97 -5.51 -8.19
N GLY A 60 5.97 -5.12 -8.98
CA GLY A 60 4.55 -5.15 -8.62
C GLY A 60 4.18 -4.11 -7.57
N PHE A 61 4.76 -2.90 -7.64
CA PHE A 61 4.46 -1.79 -6.74
C PHE A 61 4.08 -0.53 -7.52
N SER A 62 3.16 0.23 -6.95
CA SER A 62 2.84 1.60 -7.36
C SER A 62 2.84 2.50 -6.14
N PHE A 63 3.44 3.68 -6.26
CA PHE A 63 3.60 4.65 -5.18
C PHE A 63 2.87 5.94 -5.54
N TYR A 64 2.07 6.45 -4.62
CA TYR A 64 1.22 7.62 -4.84
C TYR A 64 1.69 8.79 -4.00
N PHE A 65 1.69 9.97 -4.62
CA PHE A 65 2.18 11.22 -4.07
C PHE A 65 1.18 12.33 -4.36
N ASP A 66 0.63 12.94 -3.31
CA ASP A 66 -0.35 14.01 -3.41
C ASP A 66 0.31 15.36 -3.12
N LYS A 67 -0.02 16.39 -3.90
CA LYS A 67 0.57 17.73 -3.74
C LYS A 67 0.15 18.41 -2.45
N GLU A 68 -1.09 18.20 -2.00
CA GLU A 68 -1.56 18.67 -0.68
C GLU A 68 -0.66 18.15 0.46
N ASP A 69 -0.03 16.99 0.26
CA ASP A 69 0.91 16.36 1.19
C ASP A 69 2.39 16.63 0.87
N ASP A 70 2.70 17.68 0.12
CA ASP A 70 4.06 18.02 -0.35
C ASP A 70 4.71 16.91 -1.22
N TYR A 71 3.90 16.14 -1.94
CA TYR A 71 4.33 14.94 -2.70
C TYR A 71 5.15 13.95 -1.85
N ARG A 72 4.77 13.80 -0.59
CA ARG A 72 5.27 12.71 0.24
C ARG A 72 4.51 11.43 -0.07
N LEU A 73 5.19 10.29 0.07
CA LEU A 73 4.57 8.99 -0.11
C LEU A 73 3.40 8.83 0.87
N SER A 74 2.18 8.85 0.35
CA SER A 74 0.92 8.79 1.12
C SER A 74 0.24 7.42 1.01
N CYS A 75 0.41 6.75 -0.13
CA CYS A 75 -0.24 5.50 -0.43
C CYS A 75 0.64 4.56 -1.28
N ILE A 76 0.50 3.25 -1.07
CA ILE A 76 1.19 2.19 -1.79
C ILE A 76 0.16 1.18 -2.27
N GLU A 77 0.21 0.85 -3.56
CA GLU A 77 -0.46 -0.33 -4.09
C GLU A 77 0.57 -1.41 -4.43
N THR A 78 0.21 -2.67 -4.18
CA THR A 78 1.05 -3.80 -4.57
C THR A 78 0.26 -5.01 -5.02
N ALA A 79 0.77 -5.65 -6.08
CA ALA A 79 0.39 -6.98 -6.55
C ALA A 79 1.54 -7.99 -6.37
N ASN A 80 2.56 -7.64 -5.57
CA ASN A 80 3.73 -8.50 -5.36
C ASN A 80 3.36 -9.71 -4.48
N PRO A 81 3.46 -10.96 -4.98
CA PRO A 81 3.01 -12.14 -4.25
C PRO A 81 3.86 -12.49 -3.02
N ASN A 82 5.00 -11.82 -2.83
CA ASN A 82 5.91 -12.06 -1.70
C ASN A 82 5.62 -11.16 -0.50
N VAL A 83 4.70 -10.18 -0.61
CA VAL A 83 4.37 -9.34 0.53
C VAL A 83 3.71 -10.13 1.65
N THR A 84 4.05 -9.74 2.86
CA THR A 84 3.47 -10.29 4.07
C THR A 84 2.72 -9.21 4.83
N LEU A 85 1.66 -9.61 5.53
CA LEU A 85 0.93 -8.78 6.45
C LEU A 85 0.65 -9.61 7.71
N PHE A 86 1.01 -9.05 8.86
CA PHE A 86 1.01 -9.77 10.13
C PHE A 86 1.86 -11.05 10.10
N GLY A 87 2.96 -11.03 9.35
CA GLY A 87 3.86 -12.17 9.12
C GLY A 87 3.27 -13.30 8.28
N LYS A 88 2.19 -13.05 7.52
CA LYS A 88 1.54 -14.03 6.62
C LYS A 88 1.61 -13.56 5.19
N LYS A 89 1.90 -14.49 4.26
CA LYS A 89 1.82 -14.24 2.82
C LYS A 89 0.36 -14.18 2.36
N ILE A 90 -0.21 -12.98 2.35
CA ILE A 90 -1.64 -12.79 2.10
C ILE A 90 -2.08 -13.14 0.68
N PHE A 91 -1.17 -13.12 -0.31
CA PHE A 91 -1.45 -13.57 -1.67
C PHE A 91 -1.58 -15.10 -1.81
N GLU A 92 -1.11 -15.86 -0.82
CA GLU A 92 -1.32 -17.33 -0.75
C GLU A 92 -2.64 -17.68 -0.06
N MET A 93 -3.38 -16.69 0.44
CA MET A 93 -4.61 -16.85 1.22
C MET A 93 -5.84 -16.50 0.38
N ASN A 94 -6.95 -17.17 0.64
CA ASN A 94 -8.24 -16.77 0.09
C ASN A 94 -8.90 -15.66 0.93
N GLN A 95 -9.94 -15.04 0.38
CA GLN A 95 -10.67 -13.94 1.03
C GLN A 95 -11.07 -14.24 2.50
N GLN A 96 -11.63 -15.42 2.78
CA GLN A 96 -12.08 -15.77 4.13
C GLN A 96 -10.90 -15.88 5.11
N GLU A 97 -9.79 -16.46 4.67
CA GLU A 97 -8.58 -16.59 5.48
C GLU A 97 -7.98 -15.22 5.83
N VAL A 98 -8.00 -14.28 4.89
CA VAL A 98 -7.55 -12.90 5.12
C VAL A 98 -8.47 -12.19 6.12
N GLU A 99 -9.78 -12.28 5.95
CA GLU A 99 -10.72 -11.72 6.94
C GLU A 99 -10.52 -12.29 8.34
N ASP A 100 -10.26 -13.59 8.46
CA ASP A 100 -10.02 -14.24 9.75
C ASP A 100 -8.68 -13.82 10.36
N LEU A 101 -7.66 -13.57 9.54
CA LEU A 101 -6.39 -13.00 9.96
C LEU A 101 -6.57 -11.61 10.58
N PHE A 102 -7.32 -10.71 9.92
CA PHE A 102 -7.61 -9.38 10.46
C PHE A 102 -8.35 -9.45 11.81
N LYS A 103 -9.38 -10.31 11.90
CA LYS A 103 -10.10 -10.54 13.16
C LYS A 103 -9.20 -11.07 14.27
N GLU A 104 -8.27 -11.98 13.96
CA GLU A 104 -7.30 -12.50 14.94
C GLU A 104 -6.41 -11.39 15.50
N LYS A 105 -6.06 -10.39 14.68
CA LYS A 105 -5.27 -9.21 15.09
C LYS A 105 -6.10 -8.12 15.72
N GLY A 106 -7.40 -8.34 15.93
CA GLY A 106 -8.29 -7.38 16.55
C GLY A 106 -8.73 -6.25 15.62
N VAL A 107 -8.43 -6.34 14.33
CA VAL A 107 -8.95 -5.42 13.32
C VAL A 107 -10.35 -5.86 12.93
N GLN A 108 -11.30 -4.93 13.00
CA GLN A 108 -12.73 -5.19 12.82
C GLN A 108 -13.32 -4.18 11.83
N ASN A 109 -14.64 -4.20 11.66
CA ASN A 109 -15.38 -3.25 10.80
C ASN A 109 -15.01 -3.31 9.31
N VAL A 110 -14.75 -4.52 8.79
CA VAL A 110 -14.56 -4.71 7.35
C VAL A 110 -15.81 -4.29 6.58
N GLU A 111 -15.64 -3.40 5.61
CA GLU A 111 -16.62 -3.12 4.59
C GLU A 111 -16.35 -4.00 3.37
N LYS A 112 -17.42 -4.49 2.73
CA LYS A 112 -17.31 -5.35 1.56
C LYS A 112 -18.10 -4.76 0.41
N GLU A 113 -17.40 -4.35 -0.62
CA GLU A 113 -17.99 -3.80 -1.82
C GLU A 113 -17.73 -4.71 -3.02
N LYS A 114 -18.77 -4.95 -3.83
CA LYS A 114 -18.59 -5.58 -5.13
C LYS A 114 -18.32 -4.50 -6.17
N ILE A 115 -17.15 -4.56 -6.77
CA ILE A 115 -16.72 -3.70 -7.86
C ILE A 115 -17.03 -4.41 -9.19
N GLU A 116 -16.75 -3.75 -10.30
CA GLU A 116 -16.86 -4.30 -11.65
C GLU A 116 -16.03 -5.59 -11.83
N ASN A 117 -16.35 -6.36 -12.87
CA ASN A 117 -15.60 -7.55 -13.28
C ASN A 117 -15.47 -8.67 -12.22
N ASN A 118 -16.44 -8.79 -11.30
CA ASN A 118 -16.43 -9.77 -10.20
C ASN A 118 -15.34 -9.54 -9.14
N VAL A 119 -14.79 -8.33 -9.06
CA VAL A 119 -13.88 -7.94 -7.99
C VAL A 119 -14.67 -7.63 -6.72
N THR A 120 -14.17 -8.06 -5.57
CA THR A 120 -14.67 -7.69 -4.25
C THR A 120 -13.57 -6.94 -3.50
N CYS A 121 -13.84 -5.71 -3.07
CA CYS A 121 -12.97 -4.98 -2.16
C CYS A 121 -13.35 -5.28 -0.71
N LEU A 122 -12.36 -5.66 0.09
CA LEU A 122 -12.44 -5.61 1.55
C LEU A 122 -11.74 -4.34 2.01
N SER A 123 -12.49 -3.40 2.57
CA SER A 123 -11.95 -2.15 3.08
C SER A 123 -11.94 -2.14 4.61
N TYR A 124 -10.82 -1.70 5.18
CA TYR A 124 -10.66 -1.41 6.59
C TYR A 124 -10.28 0.06 6.73
N GLU A 125 -11.30 0.92 6.77
CA GLU A 125 -11.15 2.38 6.72
C GLU A 125 -10.22 2.92 7.81
N HIS A 126 -10.35 2.46 9.06
CA HIS A 126 -9.51 2.92 10.17
C HIS A 126 -8.03 2.53 9.99
N GLU A 127 -7.76 1.38 9.36
CA GLU A 127 -6.42 0.88 9.08
C GLU A 127 -5.87 1.38 7.73
N MET A 128 -6.67 2.15 6.98
CA MET A 128 -6.35 2.67 5.66
C MET A 128 -5.84 1.59 4.71
N ILE A 129 -6.57 0.47 4.60
CA ILE A 129 -6.20 -0.65 3.72
C ILE A 129 -7.40 -1.26 3.00
N ASP A 130 -7.23 -1.41 1.69
CA ASP A 130 -8.16 -2.04 0.76
C ASP A 130 -7.51 -3.29 0.14
N LEU A 131 -8.26 -4.39 0.12
CA LEU A 131 -7.82 -5.66 -0.44
C LEU A 131 -8.79 -6.10 -1.54
N TYR A 132 -8.29 -6.19 -2.77
CA TYR A 132 -9.09 -6.50 -3.94
C TYR A 132 -9.01 -7.99 -4.28
N PHE A 133 -10.15 -8.67 -4.30
CA PHE A 133 -10.23 -10.09 -4.59
C PHE A 133 -11.01 -10.37 -5.88
N GLU A 134 -10.49 -11.24 -6.73
CA GLU A 134 -11.20 -11.80 -7.88
C GLU A 134 -11.21 -13.32 -7.76
N GLU A 135 -12.39 -13.92 -7.93
CA GLU A 135 -12.60 -15.37 -7.78
C GLU A 135 -12.03 -15.94 -6.45
N GLY A 136 -12.03 -15.12 -5.39
CA GLY A 136 -11.55 -15.49 -4.06
C GLY A 136 -10.03 -15.42 -3.87
N LYS A 137 -9.27 -14.97 -4.89
CA LYS A 137 -7.83 -14.73 -4.82
C LYS A 137 -7.53 -13.25 -4.71
N LEU A 138 -6.54 -12.90 -3.91
CA LEU A 138 -6.06 -11.53 -3.77
C LEU A 138 -5.38 -11.09 -5.07
N LEU A 139 -5.84 -9.97 -5.63
CA LEU A 139 -5.28 -9.34 -6.83
C LEU A 139 -4.28 -8.26 -6.48
N ALA A 140 -4.66 -7.38 -5.56
CA ALA A 140 -3.87 -6.24 -5.14
C ALA A 140 -4.26 -5.83 -3.73
N VAL A 141 -3.33 -5.13 -3.08
CA VAL A 141 -3.54 -4.47 -1.79
C VAL A 141 -3.14 -3.02 -1.97
N ASN A 142 -4.05 -2.12 -1.60
CA ASN A 142 -3.80 -0.69 -1.53
C ASN A 142 -3.81 -0.29 -0.05
N PHE A 143 -2.79 0.41 0.42
CA PHE A 143 -2.70 0.82 1.81
C PHE A 143 -2.04 2.19 1.95
N GLY A 144 -2.55 2.97 2.89
CA GLY A 144 -2.20 4.36 3.08
C GLY A 144 -1.68 4.70 4.48
N VAL A 145 -1.16 5.91 4.57
CA VAL A 145 -0.88 6.58 5.84
C VAL A 145 -2.18 6.79 6.62
N HIS A 146 -2.13 6.65 7.95
CA HIS A 146 -3.29 6.92 8.79
C HIS A 146 -3.65 8.40 8.78
N MET A 147 -4.94 8.70 8.95
CA MET A 147 -5.46 10.05 9.11
C MET A 147 -6.17 10.19 10.45
N ASP A 148 -6.24 11.40 10.97
CA ASP A 148 -7.04 11.70 12.16
C ASP A 148 -8.52 12.00 11.81
N ASP A 149 -9.35 12.23 12.82
CA ASP A 149 -10.78 12.55 12.64
C ASP A 149 -11.02 13.86 11.85
N ASN A 150 -10.01 14.70 11.67
CA ASN A 150 -10.07 15.93 10.87
C ASN A 150 -9.52 15.73 9.46
N LEU A 151 -9.20 14.49 9.05
CA LEU A 151 -8.58 14.13 7.79
C LEU A 151 -7.14 14.62 7.64
N GLU A 152 -6.46 14.92 8.75
CA GLU A 152 -5.05 15.30 8.74
C GLU A 152 -4.17 14.06 8.74
N VAL A 153 -3.15 14.05 7.87
CA VAL A 153 -2.24 12.91 7.74
C VAL A 153 -1.35 12.76 8.98
N LEU A 154 -1.32 11.55 9.52
CA LEU A 154 -0.51 11.14 10.66
C LEU A 154 0.80 10.48 10.19
N TRP A 155 1.76 11.31 9.77
CA TRP A 155 3.06 10.83 9.33
C TRP A 155 3.75 9.99 10.42
N PRO A 156 4.21 8.76 10.09
CA PRO A 156 4.91 7.93 11.06
C PRO A 156 6.20 8.62 11.50
N LYS A 157 6.46 8.65 12.81
CA LYS A 157 7.70 9.21 13.33
C LYS A 157 8.88 8.32 12.91
N GLU A 158 10.03 8.94 12.67
CA GLU A 158 11.31 8.21 12.57
C GLU A 158 11.49 7.36 13.83
N GLY A 159 11.46 6.03 13.66
CA GLY A 159 11.74 5.05 14.70
C GLY A 159 13.23 4.83 14.91
#